data_AF-A0A2W1B6F9-F1
#
_entry.id   AF-A0A2W1B6F9-F1
#
_cell.length_a   1.000
_cell.length_b   1.000
_cell.length_c   1.000
_cell.angle_alpha   90.00
_cell.angle_beta   90.00
_cell.angle_gamma   90.00
#
_symmetry.space_group_name_H-M   'P 1'
#
loop_
_entity.id
_entity.type
_entity.pdbx_description
1 polymer ?
#
loop_
_entity_poly.entity_id
_entity_poly.type
_entity_poly.pdbx_seq_one_letter_code
_entity_poly.pdbx_strand_id
1 'polypeptide(L)'
;MNLLEDKLFQRPKFDFGTKAQTLMKLKSLVKSSIIGEVYYFEVAIWRKYKREIIQEIEEIFGPSMLAIRSSAVSEDSSEHSMAGEFTSILNVDGTQRSVLASAINEVANSMTGNSHDQILVQHMLQQVAVSGVITTHVLGDGAPYYVFNYDDESGRTDTVTGGLGVNKTVMIHHSVAGKFVDSTRVVNWLDMARELFTICDGLPLDIEFAQTISGEIHVLQVRRIVGLSNWPSDVANKSTESQQEIIKFIELRSLPRRGLAGKRTIFGDMPDWNPAEIIGTSPRPLATSMYCYLVTDWVWRDARVRMGYRDPGDEELMVMIGRSPYIDVRNSFNSFLPAGLSVDSAERLINAWIDRLDLHPELHDKVEFEIAQTVHDFCFDNQIRERYPDVLTSQQVSTYKEKLRQLTRSSLDMSNAGTLQKALSAIADLEKIKLNVIHFQGWIRN
;
A
#
# COMPACT_ATOMS: atom_id res chain seq x y z
N MET A 1 12.81 -25.37 28.53
CA MET A 1 13.22 -25.05 29.92
C MET A 1 14.08 -23.80 29.88
N ASN A 2 13.48 -22.70 30.33
CA ASN A 2 14.05 -21.43 30.76
C ASN A 2 14.94 -20.64 29.79
N LEU A 3 14.31 -19.76 29.01
CA LEU A 3 14.81 -18.42 28.64
C LEU A 3 13.68 -17.43 28.23
N LEU A 4 12.41 -17.83 28.35
CA LEU A 4 11.23 -17.05 27.90
C LEU A 4 10.26 -16.63 29.01
N GLU A 5 10.52 -16.98 30.28
CA GLU A 5 9.60 -16.70 31.40
C GLU A 5 10.00 -15.52 32.30
N ASP A 6 11.05 -14.76 31.97
CA ASP A 6 11.58 -13.68 32.83
C ASP A 6 11.57 -12.28 32.19
N LYS A 7 10.65 -12.00 31.27
CA LYS A 7 10.25 -10.61 30.96
C LYS A 7 8.98 -10.24 31.71
N LEU A 8 9.10 -10.31 33.03
CA LEU A 8 8.28 -9.58 33.99
C LEU A 8 8.05 -8.15 33.51
N PHE A 9 6.78 -7.75 33.49
CA PHE A 9 6.26 -6.36 33.53
C PHE A 9 7.34 -5.28 33.76
N GLN A 10 8.10 -4.93 32.73
CA GLN A 10 8.83 -3.66 32.74
C GLN A 10 7.77 -2.61 32.48
N ARG A 11 7.48 -1.78 33.49
CA ARG A 11 6.74 -0.54 33.24
C ARG A 11 7.45 0.18 32.09
N PRO A 12 6.74 0.69 31.08
CA PRO A 12 7.36 1.52 30.06
C PRO A 12 8.15 2.63 30.77
N LYS A 13 9.39 2.86 30.33
CA LYS A 13 10.22 3.97 30.77
C LYS A 13 9.58 5.30 30.40
N PHE A 14 8.83 5.33 29.30
CA PHE A 14 8.02 6.48 28.91
C PHE A 14 6.64 6.43 29.59
N ASP A 15 6.46 7.36 30.52
CA ASP A 15 5.21 7.57 31.22
C ASP A 15 4.31 8.50 30.39
N PHE A 16 3.20 7.97 29.86
CA PHE A 16 2.20 8.76 29.14
C PHE A 16 1.41 9.63 30.13
N GLY A 17 1.15 10.88 29.74
CA GLY A 17 0.22 11.76 30.43
C GLY A 17 -0.94 12.15 29.50
N THR A 18 -1.59 13.26 29.81
CA THR A 18 -2.54 13.90 28.87
C THR A 18 -1.87 14.25 27.54
N LYS A 19 -2.64 14.57 26.49
CA LYS A 19 -2.14 15.11 25.21
C LYS A 19 -1.03 16.15 25.39
N ALA A 20 -1.26 17.16 26.23
CA ALA A 20 -0.30 18.23 26.48
C ALA A 20 0.99 17.73 27.16
N GLN A 21 0.84 16.92 28.22
CA GLN A 21 1.97 16.37 28.98
C GLN A 21 2.84 15.45 28.13
N THR A 22 2.21 14.61 27.30
CA THR A 22 2.90 13.69 26.40
C THR A 22 3.73 14.46 25.37
N LEU A 23 3.17 15.50 24.74
CA LEU A 23 3.93 16.35 23.81
C LEU A 23 5.11 17.05 24.50
N MET A 24 4.92 17.60 25.70
CA MET A 24 6.00 18.24 26.46
C MET A 24 7.14 17.28 26.77
N LYS A 25 6.84 16.05 27.18
CA LYS A 25 7.85 15.02 27.44
C LYS A 25 8.62 14.66 26.16
N LEU A 26 7.91 14.51 25.03
CA LEU A 26 8.50 14.14 23.74
C LEU A 26 9.32 15.26 23.10
N LYS A 27 8.96 16.53 23.32
CA LYS A 27 9.59 17.69 22.67
C LYS A 27 11.12 17.71 22.79
N SER A 28 11.64 17.27 23.92
CA SER A 28 13.10 17.23 24.18
C SER A 28 13.80 15.96 23.66
N LEU A 29 13.05 14.96 23.22
CA LEU A 29 13.54 13.62 22.87
C LEU A 29 13.56 13.37 21.36
N VAL A 30 12.63 13.96 20.62
CA VAL A 30 12.50 13.79 19.16
C VAL A 30 13.60 14.54 18.41
N LYS A 31 14.10 13.95 17.32
CA LYS A 31 15.14 14.53 16.46
C LYS A 31 14.76 14.54 14.98
N SER A 32 13.92 13.59 14.57
CA SER A 32 13.42 13.45 13.20
C SER A 32 12.27 14.40 12.86
N SER A 33 11.73 15.07 13.88
CA SER A 33 10.55 15.94 13.77
C SER A 33 10.58 17.04 14.81
N ILE A 34 9.70 18.01 14.64
CA ILE A 34 9.56 19.19 15.48
C ILE A 34 8.27 19.06 16.28
N ILE A 35 8.37 19.16 17.59
CA ILE A 35 7.21 19.49 18.44
C ILE A 35 7.34 20.97 18.76
N GLY A 36 6.34 21.75 18.34
CA GLY A 36 6.33 23.20 18.53
C GLY A 36 6.27 23.60 20.01
N GLU A 37 6.20 24.90 20.27
CA GLU A 37 5.93 25.38 21.62
C GLU A 37 4.58 24.84 22.12
N VAL A 38 4.60 24.36 23.35
CA VAL A 38 3.45 23.74 24.02
C VAL A 38 3.30 24.44 25.36
N TYR A 39 2.13 25.03 25.57
CA TYR A 39 1.74 25.61 26.84
C TYR A 39 0.38 25.03 27.22
N TYR A 40 0.22 24.65 28.49
CA TYR A 40 -1.03 24.08 28.97
C TYR A 40 -1.30 24.45 30.42
N PHE A 41 -2.58 24.49 30.78
CA PHE A 41 -3.06 24.82 32.11
C PHE A 41 -4.37 24.12 32.41
N GLU A 42 -4.66 23.85 33.68
CA GLU A 42 -5.93 23.25 34.10
C GLU A 42 -7.09 24.26 33.99
N VAL A 43 -8.29 23.77 33.71
CA VAL A 43 -9.53 24.56 33.68
C VAL A 43 -9.77 25.28 35.02
N ALA A 44 -9.38 24.67 36.15
CA ALA A 44 -9.43 25.30 37.47
C ALA A 44 -8.61 26.60 37.53
N ILE A 45 -7.39 26.56 36.99
CA ILE A 45 -6.47 27.70 36.98
C ILE A 45 -7.01 28.77 36.02
N TRP A 46 -7.51 28.37 34.86
CA TRP A 46 -8.20 29.29 33.94
C TRP A 46 -9.34 30.05 34.61
N ARG A 47 -10.22 29.37 35.34
CA ARG A 47 -11.36 30.02 36.00
C ARG A 47 -10.94 31.07 37.03
N LYS A 48 -9.76 30.93 37.62
CA LYS A 48 -9.27 31.81 38.70
C LYS A 48 -8.30 32.90 38.22
N TYR A 49 -7.49 32.62 37.20
CA TYR A 49 -6.34 33.45 36.79
C TYR A 49 -6.35 33.75 35.27
N LYS A 50 -7.51 34.15 34.72
CA LYS A 50 -7.67 34.38 33.27
C LYS A 50 -6.69 35.40 32.71
N ARG A 51 -6.45 36.50 33.43
CA ARG A 51 -5.64 37.62 32.93
C ARG A 51 -4.17 37.25 32.87
N GLU A 52 -3.71 36.54 33.88
CA GLU A 52 -2.36 36.02 34.03
C GLU A 52 -2.07 35.00 32.94
N ILE A 53 -2.96 34.02 32.73
CA ILE A 53 -2.81 33.02 31.66
C ILE A 53 -2.76 33.67 30.27
N ILE A 54 -3.61 34.65 29.98
CA ILE A 54 -3.56 35.37 28.70
C ILE A 54 -2.21 36.07 28.52
N GLN A 55 -1.70 36.72 29.57
CA GLN A 55 -0.40 37.37 29.51
C GLN A 55 0.73 36.35 29.28
N GLU A 56 0.70 35.20 29.95
CA GLU A 56 1.68 34.12 29.73
C GLU A 56 1.63 33.59 28.29
N ILE A 57 0.43 33.42 27.71
CA ILE A 57 0.28 33.04 26.30
C ILE A 57 0.90 34.10 25.37
N GLU A 58 0.65 35.38 25.62
CA GLU A 58 1.23 36.47 24.82
C GLU A 58 2.77 36.50 24.93
N GLU A 59 3.32 36.25 26.11
CA GLU A 59 4.77 36.21 26.35
C GLU A 59 5.44 35.01 25.65
N ILE A 60 4.78 33.84 25.65
CA ILE A 60 5.33 32.61 25.06
C ILE A 60 5.23 32.62 23.53
N PHE A 61 4.05 32.98 23.00
CA PHE A 61 3.76 32.79 21.57
C PHE A 61 3.83 34.08 20.74
N GLY A 62 3.93 35.26 21.39
CA GLY A 62 3.97 36.55 20.72
C GLY A 62 2.78 36.77 19.76
N PRO A 63 2.92 37.66 18.76
CA PRO A 63 1.87 37.91 17.78
C PRO A 63 1.79 36.77 16.76
N SER A 64 0.95 35.77 17.03
CA SER A 64 0.78 34.61 16.15
C SER A 64 -0.65 34.06 16.17
N MET A 65 -0.97 33.25 15.14
CA MET A 65 -2.17 32.44 15.12
C MET A 65 -1.95 31.19 15.98
N LEU A 66 -2.94 30.84 16.78
CA LEU A 66 -2.89 29.76 17.77
C LEU A 66 -3.93 28.67 17.47
N ALA A 67 -3.61 27.46 17.92
CA ALA A 67 -4.54 26.35 18.04
C ALA A 67 -4.83 26.11 19.53
N ILE A 68 -6.11 26.17 19.90
CA ILE A 68 -6.58 25.92 21.26
C ILE A 68 -7.29 24.58 21.27
N ARG A 69 -6.75 23.62 22.02
CA ARG A 69 -7.15 22.21 21.96
C ARG A 69 -7.51 21.71 23.35
N SER A 70 -8.47 20.79 23.41
CA SER A 70 -8.76 20.03 24.61
C SER A 70 -7.59 19.09 24.94
N SER A 71 -7.40 18.84 26.23
CA SER A 71 -6.47 17.85 26.76
C SER A 71 -7.05 17.32 28.07
N ALA A 72 -8.16 16.59 28.00
CA ALA A 72 -8.87 16.13 29.18
C ALA A 72 -8.13 14.96 29.87
N VAL A 73 -8.26 14.87 31.19
CA VAL A 73 -7.57 13.82 32.00
C VAL A 73 -8.10 12.43 31.65
N SER A 74 -9.39 12.34 31.31
CA SER A 74 -10.07 11.10 30.91
C SER A 74 -9.88 10.74 29.43
N GLU A 75 -9.31 11.64 28.61
CA GLU A 75 -9.23 11.46 27.16
C GLU A 75 -8.20 10.40 26.75
N ASP A 76 -7.11 10.28 27.52
CA ASP A 76 -5.95 9.43 27.23
C ASP A 76 -5.61 8.53 28.44
N SER A 77 -6.56 7.67 28.86
CA SER A 77 -6.28 6.66 29.89
C SER A 77 -5.68 5.39 29.27
N SER A 78 -5.08 4.51 30.09
CA SER A 78 -4.54 3.24 29.59
C SER A 78 -5.61 2.27 29.06
N GLU A 79 -6.89 2.50 29.37
CA GLU A 79 -8.00 1.58 29.10
C GLU A 79 -9.05 2.15 28.13
N HIS A 80 -9.20 3.47 28.06
CA HIS A 80 -10.17 4.17 27.21
C HIS A 80 -9.57 5.40 26.53
N SER A 81 -9.94 5.63 25.26
CA SER A 81 -9.60 6.80 24.46
C SER A 81 -10.90 7.45 23.96
N MET A 82 -11.03 8.75 24.17
CA MET A 82 -12.15 9.56 23.67
C MET A 82 -11.69 10.50 22.55
N ALA A 83 -10.89 9.97 21.61
CA ALA A 83 -10.31 10.75 20.52
C ALA A 83 -11.39 11.48 19.71
N GLY A 84 -11.23 12.80 19.55
CA GLY A 84 -12.13 13.64 18.75
C GLY A 84 -13.46 13.98 19.42
N GLU A 85 -13.66 13.66 20.70
CA GLU A 85 -14.91 13.96 21.41
C GLU A 85 -15.07 15.46 21.75
N PHE A 86 -13.96 16.16 21.98
CA PHE A 86 -13.97 17.54 22.47
C PHE A 86 -13.52 18.57 21.42
N THR A 87 -13.99 19.80 21.58
CA THR A 87 -13.78 20.87 20.60
C THR A 87 -12.31 21.30 20.57
N SER A 88 -11.77 21.46 19.36
CA SER A 88 -10.51 22.16 19.11
C SER A 88 -10.79 23.35 18.21
N ILE A 89 -10.29 24.53 18.58
CA ILE A 89 -10.47 25.78 17.82
C ILE A 89 -9.13 26.16 17.20
N LEU A 90 -9.10 26.17 15.88
CA LEU A 90 -7.93 26.51 15.08
C LEU A 90 -7.98 27.98 14.64
N ASN A 91 -6.84 28.54 14.22
CA ASN A 91 -6.74 29.91 13.72
C ASN A 91 -7.27 30.97 14.71
N VAL A 92 -6.90 30.87 15.98
CA VAL A 92 -7.21 31.89 16.99
C VAL A 92 -6.14 32.98 16.95
N ASP A 93 -6.54 34.23 16.73
CA ASP A 93 -5.60 35.36 16.78
C ASP A 93 -5.12 35.62 18.21
N GLY A 94 -3.86 35.30 18.50
CA GLY A 94 -3.24 35.46 19.82
C GLY A 94 -3.05 36.91 20.24
N THR A 95 -3.14 37.88 19.31
CA THR A 95 -3.06 39.31 19.64
C THR A 95 -4.37 39.87 20.20
N GLN A 96 -5.48 39.14 20.01
CA GLN A 96 -6.82 39.57 20.40
C GLN A 96 -7.27 38.85 21.67
N ARG A 97 -6.97 39.45 22.84
CA ARG A 97 -7.27 38.88 24.16
C ARG A 97 -8.72 38.40 24.32
N SER A 98 -9.70 39.11 23.78
CA SER A 98 -11.12 38.73 23.86
C SER A 98 -11.44 37.48 23.03
N VAL A 99 -10.86 37.37 21.83
CA VAL A 99 -11.02 36.21 20.94
C VAL A 99 -10.36 34.99 21.56
N LEU A 100 -9.12 35.14 22.04
CA LEU A 100 -8.38 34.08 22.74
C LEU A 100 -9.16 33.59 23.98
N ALA A 101 -9.63 34.50 24.82
CA ALA A 101 -10.41 34.13 26.01
C ALA A 101 -11.71 33.40 25.64
N SER A 102 -12.39 33.83 24.57
CA SER A 102 -13.60 33.16 24.07
C SER A 102 -13.31 31.74 23.63
N ALA A 103 -12.26 31.54 22.81
CA ALA A 103 -11.85 30.23 22.34
C ALA A 103 -11.48 29.29 23.50
N ILE A 104 -10.72 29.77 24.49
CA ILE A 104 -10.38 28.98 25.68
C ILE A 104 -11.62 28.58 26.47
N ASN A 105 -12.59 29.49 26.67
CA ASN A 105 -13.84 29.16 27.36
C ASN A 105 -14.67 28.13 26.58
N GLU A 106 -14.72 28.24 25.26
CA GLU A 106 -15.47 27.31 24.41
C GLU A 106 -14.88 25.89 24.47
N VAL A 107 -13.56 25.76 24.32
CA VAL A 107 -12.87 24.47 24.49
C VAL A 107 -13.08 23.93 25.91
N ALA A 108 -12.92 24.77 26.94
CA ALA A 108 -13.14 24.37 28.34
C ALA A 108 -14.56 23.86 28.62
N ASN A 109 -15.57 24.47 27.99
CA ASN A 109 -16.97 24.09 28.15
C ASN A 109 -17.34 22.83 27.35
N SER A 110 -16.56 22.46 26.33
CA SER A 110 -16.80 21.24 25.56
C SER A 110 -16.38 19.96 26.30
N MET A 111 -15.47 20.06 27.27
CA MET A 111 -14.92 18.92 28.02
C MET A 111 -15.85 18.40 29.13
N THR A 112 -15.42 17.36 29.84
CA THR A 112 -16.20 16.62 30.87
C THR A 112 -16.66 17.44 32.09
N GLY A 113 -16.24 18.71 32.19
CA GLY A 113 -16.48 19.58 33.33
C GLY A 113 -15.54 19.33 34.51
N ASN A 114 -14.60 18.38 34.40
CA ASN A 114 -13.56 18.13 35.39
C ASN A 114 -12.64 19.36 35.49
N SER A 115 -12.41 19.83 36.72
CA SER A 115 -11.57 20.99 36.98
C SER A 115 -10.10 20.79 36.64
N HIS A 116 -9.64 19.52 36.62
CA HIS A 116 -8.28 19.13 36.26
C HIS A 116 -8.07 18.89 34.77
N ASP A 117 -9.12 18.94 33.95
CA ASP A 117 -8.96 18.92 32.49
C ASP A 117 -8.08 20.09 32.05
N GLN A 118 -7.27 19.88 31.02
CA GLN A 118 -6.27 20.84 30.57
C GLN A 118 -6.67 21.46 29.24
N ILE A 119 -6.31 22.72 29.07
CA ILE A 119 -6.33 23.40 27.79
C ILE A 119 -4.90 23.39 27.26
N LEU A 120 -4.74 22.96 26.01
CA LEU A 120 -3.49 22.96 25.27
C LEU A 120 -3.48 24.13 24.28
N VAL A 121 -2.44 24.96 24.35
CA VAL A 121 -2.18 26.06 23.43
C VAL A 121 -0.91 25.74 22.64
N GLN A 122 -1.01 25.85 21.32
CA GLN A 122 0.10 25.65 20.38
C GLN A 122 0.05 26.73 19.30
N HIS A 123 1.18 27.00 18.64
CA HIS A 123 1.14 27.75 17.38
C HIS A 123 0.27 27.02 16.35
N MET A 124 -0.53 27.77 15.61
CA MET A 124 -1.23 27.26 14.44
C MET A 124 -0.23 27.13 13.29
N LEU A 125 0.06 25.89 12.90
CA LEU A 125 0.99 25.61 11.81
C LEU A 125 0.48 26.24 10.50
N GLN A 126 1.37 26.97 9.82
CA GLN A 126 1.08 27.63 8.54
C GLN A 126 1.77 26.88 7.40
N GLN A 127 1.33 27.13 6.16
CA GLN A 127 1.97 26.57 4.95
C GLN A 127 2.08 25.04 5.00
N VAL A 128 0.98 24.38 5.39
CA VAL A 128 0.91 22.92 5.51
C VAL A 128 0.79 22.32 4.11
N ALA A 129 1.76 21.51 3.73
CA ALA A 129 1.77 20.75 2.47
C ALA A 129 1.12 19.38 2.64
N VAL A 130 1.25 18.77 3.82
CA VAL A 130 0.60 17.50 4.17
C VAL A 130 0.16 17.53 5.61
N SER A 131 -0.94 16.86 5.91
CA SER A 131 -1.25 16.42 7.26
C SER A 131 -1.76 14.99 7.28
N GLY A 132 -1.61 14.32 8.41
CA GLY A 132 -2.10 12.97 8.52
C GLY A 132 -2.01 12.40 9.92
N VAL A 133 -2.40 11.13 9.98
CA VAL A 133 -2.37 10.29 11.15
C VAL A 133 -1.55 9.05 10.82
N ILE A 134 -0.62 8.70 11.70
CA ILE A 134 0.16 7.47 11.61
C ILE A 134 -0.16 6.62 12.83
N THR A 135 -0.75 5.45 12.59
CA THR A 135 -0.82 4.42 13.62
C THR A 135 0.35 3.46 13.44
N THR A 136 1.02 3.12 14.54
CA THR A 136 2.18 2.19 14.48
C THR A 136 1.76 0.74 14.38
N HIS A 137 0.47 0.44 14.50
CA HIS A 137 -0.14 -0.87 14.28
C HIS A 137 -1.48 -0.69 13.57
N VAL A 138 -1.97 -1.75 12.94
CA VAL A 138 -3.34 -1.78 12.44
C VAL A 138 -4.31 -1.76 13.62
N LEU A 139 -5.21 -0.78 13.68
CA LEU A 139 -6.12 -0.61 14.83
C LEU A 139 -7.04 -1.82 15.06
N GLY A 140 -7.47 -2.48 13.98
CA GLY A 140 -8.45 -3.56 14.03
C GLY A 140 -7.92 -4.85 14.65
N ASP A 141 -6.70 -5.27 14.31
CA ASP A 141 -6.16 -6.58 14.68
C ASP A 141 -4.75 -6.54 15.28
N GLY A 142 -4.12 -5.36 15.37
CA GLY A 142 -2.78 -5.22 15.93
C GLY A 142 -1.67 -5.70 15.01
N ALA A 143 -1.92 -5.92 13.72
CA ALA A 143 -0.85 -6.29 12.79
C ALA A 143 0.27 -5.23 12.80
N PRO A 144 1.55 -5.65 12.77
CA PRO A 144 2.72 -4.77 12.96
C PRO A 144 3.05 -3.97 11.70
N TYR A 145 2.15 -3.07 11.33
CA TYR A 145 2.29 -2.14 10.22
C TYR A 145 2.20 -0.71 10.72
N TYR A 146 3.12 0.14 10.26
CA TYR A 146 2.91 1.58 10.25
C TYR A 146 1.87 1.90 9.17
N VAL A 147 0.73 2.44 9.59
CA VAL A 147 -0.38 2.83 8.71
C VAL A 147 -0.42 4.34 8.64
N PHE A 148 -0.05 4.88 7.50
CA PHE A 148 -0.04 6.31 7.20
C PHE A 148 -1.35 6.64 6.50
N ASN A 149 -2.17 7.50 7.11
CA ASN A 149 -3.32 8.10 6.47
C ASN A 149 -3.06 9.60 6.35
N TYR A 150 -3.00 10.13 5.13
CA TYR A 150 -2.64 11.54 4.94
C TYR A 150 -3.40 12.19 3.78
N ASP A 151 -3.45 13.52 3.86
CA ASP A 151 -4.00 14.43 2.89
C ASP A 151 -2.87 15.37 2.43
N ASP A 152 -2.59 15.35 1.13
CA ASP A 152 -1.61 16.19 0.45
C ASP A 152 -2.24 17.18 -0.56
N GLU A 153 -3.56 17.35 -0.50
CA GLU A 153 -4.32 18.18 -1.45
C GLU A 153 -5.02 19.37 -0.78
N SER A 154 -5.53 19.22 0.45
CA SER A 154 -6.35 20.26 1.07
C SER A 154 -5.59 21.35 1.84
N GLY A 155 -4.35 21.06 2.25
CA GLY A 155 -3.53 21.95 3.09
C GLY A 155 -4.07 22.21 4.49
N ARG A 156 -5.05 21.42 4.97
CA ARG A 156 -5.66 21.55 6.31
C ARG A 156 -5.19 20.43 7.23
N THR A 157 -4.92 20.71 8.52
CA THR A 157 -4.38 19.73 9.48
C THR A 157 -5.39 18.80 10.13
N ASP A 158 -6.69 19.01 9.90
CA ASP A 158 -7.81 18.37 10.59
C ASP A 158 -8.69 17.50 9.66
N THR A 159 -8.35 17.37 8.38
CA THR A 159 -9.17 16.62 7.40
C THR A 159 -9.18 15.13 7.66
N VAL A 160 -8.02 14.56 8.00
CA VAL A 160 -7.87 13.13 8.25
C VAL A 160 -8.51 12.74 9.59
N THR A 161 -8.32 13.54 10.64
CA THR A 161 -8.90 13.28 11.96
C THR A 161 -10.42 13.51 12.01
N GLY A 162 -10.95 14.40 11.17
CA GLY A 162 -12.38 14.65 11.01
C GLY A 162 -13.10 13.71 10.01
N GLY A 163 -12.39 12.82 9.32
CA GLY A 163 -12.97 11.90 8.33
C GLY A 163 -13.49 12.58 7.05
N LEU A 164 -13.01 13.78 6.73
CA LEU A 164 -13.49 14.61 5.62
C LEU A 164 -12.34 14.89 4.62
N GLY A 165 -12.18 14.06 3.58
CA GLY A 165 -11.19 14.33 2.53
C GLY A 165 -10.80 13.12 1.67
N VAL A 166 -9.93 13.38 0.68
CA VAL A 166 -9.22 12.35 -0.10
C VAL A 166 -8.12 11.79 0.80
N ASN A 167 -8.30 10.57 1.29
CA ASN A 167 -7.34 9.91 2.17
C ASN A 167 -6.46 8.96 1.36
N LYS A 168 -5.16 9.23 1.33
CA LYS A 168 -4.16 8.26 0.85
C LYS A 168 -3.73 7.39 2.02
N THR A 169 -3.73 6.08 1.83
CA THR A 169 -3.28 5.11 2.84
C THR A 169 -2.03 4.38 2.35
N VAL A 170 -0.98 4.40 3.16
CA VAL A 170 0.24 3.60 2.95
C VAL A 170 0.42 2.69 4.16
N MET A 171 0.76 1.42 3.93
CA MET A 171 1.01 0.45 4.99
C MET A 171 2.41 -0.12 4.85
N ILE A 172 3.24 0.00 5.89
CA ILE A 172 4.62 -0.47 5.90
C ILE A 172 4.82 -1.39 7.10
N HIS A 173 5.09 -2.68 6.83
CA HIS A 173 5.37 -3.64 7.88
C HIS A 173 6.64 -3.23 8.65
N HIS A 174 6.68 -3.47 9.97
CA HIS A 174 7.78 -3.04 10.85
C HIS A 174 9.16 -3.48 10.37
N SER A 175 9.26 -4.68 9.79
CA SER A 175 10.51 -5.27 9.28
C SER A 175 11.06 -4.62 8.01
N VAL A 176 10.27 -3.80 7.30
CA VAL A 176 10.65 -3.27 5.98
C VAL A 176 11.58 -2.07 6.12
N ALA A 177 12.81 -2.19 5.65
CA ALA A 177 13.76 -1.08 5.66
C ALA A 177 13.32 0.07 4.74
N GLY A 178 13.63 1.32 5.11
CA GLY A 178 13.25 2.51 4.33
C GLY A 178 13.77 2.53 2.89
N LYS A 179 14.86 1.80 2.59
CA LYS A 179 15.40 1.67 1.22
C LYS A 179 14.46 1.00 0.21
N PHE A 180 13.40 0.33 0.69
CA PHE A 180 12.38 -0.31 -0.15
C PHE A 180 11.14 0.58 -0.33
N VAL A 181 11.20 1.83 0.12
CA VAL A 181 10.11 2.81 0.00
C VAL A 181 10.56 3.90 -0.97
N ASP A 182 9.89 4.00 -2.11
CA ASP A 182 10.30 4.92 -3.18
C ASP A 182 10.09 6.41 -2.83
N SER A 183 9.08 6.70 -2.01
CA SER A 183 8.76 8.07 -1.62
C SER A 183 9.65 8.53 -0.46
N THR A 184 10.57 9.46 -0.74
CA THR A 184 11.41 10.12 0.27
C THR A 184 10.59 10.74 1.40
N ARG A 185 9.41 11.30 1.10
CA ARG A 185 8.52 11.87 2.13
C ARG A 185 8.04 10.79 3.10
N VAL A 186 7.60 9.65 2.57
CA VAL A 186 7.14 8.51 3.37
C VAL A 186 8.29 7.92 4.19
N VAL A 187 9.51 7.86 3.65
CA VAL A 187 10.70 7.45 4.41
C VAL A 187 10.91 8.34 5.62
N ASN A 188 10.85 9.67 5.46
CA ASN A 188 11.03 10.60 6.58
C ASN A 188 9.93 10.45 7.63
N TRP A 189 8.67 10.23 7.21
CA TRP A 189 7.57 9.96 8.15
C TRP A 189 7.75 8.62 8.88
N LEU A 190 8.24 7.59 8.19
CA LEU A 190 8.53 6.29 8.76
C LEU A 190 9.65 6.37 9.80
N ASP A 191 10.71 7.13 9.53
CA ASP A 191 11.79 7.35 10.48
C ASP A 191 11.30 8.09 11.73
N MET A 192 10.41 9.08 11.55
CA MET A 192 9.74 9.77 12.66
C MET A 192 8.85 8.84 13.49
N ALA A 193 8.02 8.03 12.85
CA ALA A 193 7.16 7.07 13.53
C ALA A 193 7.98 6.02 14.29
N ARG A 194 9.12 5.56 13.72
CA ARG A 194 10.05 4.63 14.37
C ARG A 194 10.75 5.23 15.58
N GLU A 195 11.20 6.49 15.47
CA GLU A 195 11.80 7.21 16.58
C GLU A 195 10.81 7.32 17.75
N LEU A 196 9.59 7.82 17.48
CA LEU A 196 8.54 7.92 18.50
C LEU A 196 8.18 6.57 19.10
N PHE A 197 8.01 5.54 18.26
CA PHE A 197 7.73 4.18 18.72
C PHE A 197 8.83 3.66 19.65
N THR A 198 10.10 3.96 19.35
CA THR A 198 11.24 3.58 20.18
C THR A 198 11.30 4.38 21.49
N ILE A 199 11.08 5.69 21.44
CA ILE A 199 11.03 6.57 22.63
C ILE A 199 9.93 6.10 23.59
N CYS A 200 8.80 5.65 23.06
CA CYS A 200 7.65 5.15 23.81
C CYS A 200 7.71 3.64 24.12
N ASP A 201 8.92 3.06 24.20
CA ASP A 201 9.17 1.66 24.56
C ASP A 201 8.44 0.60 23.71
N GLY A 202 8.20 0.89 22.43
CA GLY A 202 7.51 -0.02 21.52
C GLY A 202 6.03 -0.18 21.82
N LEU A 203 5.43 0.73 22.60
CA LEU A 203 3.99 0.75 22.79
C LEU A 203 3.30 1.21 21.49
N PRO A 204 2.18 0.58 21.10
CA PRO A 204 1.40 1.03 19.95
C PRO A 204 0.96 2.49 20.10
N LEU A 205 1.34 3.32 19.13
CA LEU A 205 1.04 4.75 19.06
C LEU A 205 0.09 5.11 17.92
N ASP A 206 -0.63 6.19 18.15
CA ASP A 206 -1.39 7.00 17.20
C ASP A 206 -0.78 8.40 17.18
N ILE A 207 -0.32 8.86 16.01
CA ILE A 207 0.52 10.05 15.84
C ILE A 207 -0.14 10.98 14.83
N GLU A 208 -0.60 12.15 15.28
CA GLU A 208 -1.01 13.22 14.36
C GLU A 208 0.22 14.03 13.97
N PHE A 209 0.39 14.24 12.67
CA PHE A 209 1.53 14.99 12.13
C PHE A 209 1.11 15.93 10.99
N ALA A 210 1.98 16.88 10.70
CA ALA A 210 1.91 17.71 9.51
C ALA A 210 3.30 17.93 8.93
N GLN A 211 3.37 18.17 7.63
CA GLN A 211 4.57 18.57 6.94
C GLN A 211 4.33 19.92 6.26
N THR A 212 5.24 20.87 6.49
CA THR A 212 5.18 22.19 5.85
C THR A 212 5.70 22.13 4.40
N ILE A 213 5.45 23.19 3.63
CA ILE A 213 6.01 23.36 2.29
C ILE A 213 7.56 23.40 2.30
N SER A 214 8.18 23.85 3.40
CA SER A 214 9.64 23.78 3.59
C SER A 214 10.15 22.35 3.80
N GLY A 215 9.26 21.38 4.02
CA GLY A 215 9.58 19.97 4.23
C GLY A 215 9.73 19.56 5.70
N GLU A 216 9.58 20.49 6.64
CA GLU A 216 9.69 20.25 8.07
C GLU A 216 8.50 19.42 8.57
N ILE A 217 8.79 18.38 9.36
CA ILE A 217 7.78 17.48 9.92
C ILE A 217 7.47 17.92 11.33
N HIS A 218 6.21 18.25 11.58
CA HIS A 218 5.70 18.63 12.89
C HIS A 218 4.84 17.51 13.46
N VAL A 219 5.13 17.10 14.69
CA VAL A 219 4.27 16.20 15.46
C VAL A 219 3.28 17.05 16.24
N LEU A 220 2.00 16.88 15.93
CA LEU A 220 0.91 17.67 16.48
C LEU A 220 0.29 17.00 17.71
N GLN A 221 0.32 15.66 17.75
CA GLN A 221 -0.14 14.85 18.86
C GLN A 221 0.48 13.45 18.82
N VAL A 222 0.71 12.85 19.99
CA VAL A 222 1.02 11.42 20.14
C VAL A 222 0.14 10.84 21.24
N ARG A 223 -0.54 9.74 20.94
CA ARG A 223 -1.36 8.96 21.88
C ARG A 223 -0.92 7.50 21.86
N ARG A 224 -1.17 6.80 22.96
CA ARG A 224 -1.11 5.33 22.99
C ARG A 224 -2.41 4.76 22.43
N ILE A 225 -2.31 3.74 21.59
CA ILE A 225 -3.48 2.95 21.16
C ILE A 225 -3.94 2.10 22.35
N VAL A 226 -5.22 2.22 22.70
CA VAL A 226 -5.89 1.46 23.77
C VAL A 226 -6.61 0.24 23.21
N GLY A 227 -7.16 -0.62 24.07
CA GLY A 227 -7.94 -1.79 23.62
C GLY A 227 -7.10 -2.96 23.08
N LEU A 228 -5.80 -2.97 23.38
CA LEU A 228 -4.83 -3.98 22.91
C LEU A 228 -5.20 -5.42 23.30
N SER A 229 -6.00 -5.62 24.35
CA SER A 229 -6.45 -6.95 24.80
C SER A 229 -7.29 -7.70 23.77
N ASN A 230 -7.89 -6.98 22.81
CA ASN A 230 -8.69 -7.58 21.75
C ASN A 230 -7.84 -8.06 20.55
N TRP A 231 -6.55 -7.70 20.52
CA TRP A 231 -5.66 -8.11 19.44
C TRP A 231 -5.25 -9.57 19.60
N PRO A 232 -5.29 -10.38 18.53
CA PRO A 232 -4.76 -11.73 18.57
C PRO A 232 -3.28 -11.71 18.96
N SER A 233 -2.91 -12.48 19.98
CA SER A 233 -1.54 -12.48 20.53
C SER A 233 -0.48 -12.97 19.55
N ASP A 234 -0.88 -13.69 18.50
CA ASP A 234 0.01 -14.28 17.50
C ASP A 234 0.02 -13.54 16.15
N VAL A 235 -0.71 -12.42 16.02
CA VAL A 235 -0.84 -11.68 14.75
C VAL A 235 0.51 -11.24 14.19
N ALA A 236 1.40 -10.75 15.05
CA ALA A 236 2.72 -10.27 14.65
C ALA A 236 3.61 -11.40 14.12
N ASN A 237 3.59 -12.56 14.79
CA ASN A 237 4.35 -13.73 14.37
C ASN A 237 3.79 -14.28 13.05
N LYS A 238 2.47 -14.48 12.95
CA LYS A 238 1.81 -14.97 11.73
C LYS A 238 2.03 -14.06 10.54
N SER A 239 1.95 -12.74 10.73
CA SER A 239 2.20 -11.75 9.68
C SER A 239 3.65 -11.82 9.19
N THR A 240 4.61 -11.90 10.12
CA THR A 240 6.03 -12.00 9.78
C THR A 240 6.36 -13.33 9.08
N GLU A 241 5.85 -14.45 9.57
CA GLU A 241 6.03 -15.79 8.97
C GLU A 241 5.44 -15.83 7.55
N SER A 242 4.19 -15.37 7.38
CA SER A 242 3.53 -15.30 6.06
C SER A 242 4.33 -14.44 5.08
N GLN A 243 4.88 -13.31 5.53
CA GLN A 243 5.71 -12.44 4.70
C GLN A 243 6.99 -13.17 4.24
N GLN A 244 7.67 -13.87 5.15
CA GLN A 244 8.89 -14.62 4.81
C GLN A 244 8.60 -15.76 3.83
N GLU A 245 7.48 -16.46 3.98
CA GLU A 245 7.03 -17.49 3.03
C GLU A 245 6.76 -16.91 1.64
N ILE A 246 6.08 -15.76 1.57
CA ILE A 246 5.82 -15.05 0.31
C ILE A 246 7.13 -14.61 -0.36
N ILE A 247 8.06 -14.01 0.40
CA ILE A 247 9.37 -13.60 -0.13
C ILE A 247 10.10 -14.81 -0.71
N LYS A 248 10.19 -15.90 0.05
CA LYS A 248 10.84 -17.13 -0.39
C LYS A 248 10.16 -17.72 -1.63
N PHE A 249 8.83 -17.70 -1.69
CA PHE A 249 8.08 -18.15 -2.86
C PHE A 249 8.43 -17.34 -4.10
N ILE A 250 8.43 -16.00 -4.00
CA ILE A 250 8.76 -15.08 -5.09
C ILE A 250 10.21 -15.27 -5.53
N GLU A 251 11.15 -15.39 -4.59
CA GLU A 251 12.58 -15.63 -4.88
C GLU A 251 12.76 -16.94 -5.65
N LEU A 252 12.18 -18.04 -5.15
CA LEU A 252 12.27 -19.35 -5.81
C LEU A 252 11.63 -19.34 -7.19
N ARG A 253 10.46 -18.72 -7.35
CA ARG A 253 9.79 -18.59 -8.65
C ARG A 253 10.55 -17.69 -9.63
N SER A 254 11.33 -16.74 -9.13
CA SER A 254 12.15 -15.86 -9.95
C SER A 254 13.44 -16.51 -10.43
N LEU A 255 13.89 -17.62 -9.85
CA LEU A 255 15.10 -18.30 -10.32
C LEU A 255 14.98 -18.75 -11.80
N PRO A 256 16.10 -18.85 -12.54
CA PRO A 256 16.11 -19.45 -13.87
C PRO A 256 15.56 -20.89 -13.86
N ARG A 257 14.68 -21.21 -14.81
CA ARG A 257 14.04 -22.53 -14.94
C ARG A 257 14.46 -23.20 -16.25
N ARG A 258 14.72 -24.51 -16.21
CA ARG A 258 15.16 -25.25 -17.40
C ARG A 258 14.06 -25.25 -18.46
N GLY A 259 14.39 -24.83 -19.68
CA GLY A 259 13.45 -24.81 -20.81
C GLY A 259 12.65 -23.51 -20.96
N LEU A 260 12.73 -22.63 -19.95
CA LEU A 260 12.07 -21.33 -19.93
C LEU A 260 13.11 -20.23 -20.08
N ALA A 261 12.90 -19.29 -21.01
CA ALA A 261 13.78 -18.15 -21.17
C ALA A 261 13.47 -17.06 -20.12
N GLY A 262 14.49 -16.30 -19.72
CA GLY A 262 14.38 -15.19 -18.79
C GLY A 262 14.94 -15.50 -17.40
N LYS A 263 15.72 -14.55 -16.86
CA LYS A 263 16.48 -14.68 -15.62
C LYS A 263 15.65 -14.49 -14.35
N ARG A 264 14.54 -13.76 -14.45
CA ARG A 264 13.63 -13.42 -13.35
C ARG A 264 12.18 -13.41 -13.82
N THR A 265 11.23 -13.28 -12.91
CA THR A 265 9.82 -13.04 -13.26
C THR A 265 9.29 -11.77 -12.58
N ILE A 266 8.18 -11.27 -13.12
CA ILE A 266 7.31 -10.25 -12.53
C ILE A 266 5.93 -10.89 -12.41
N PHE A 267 5.23 -10.56 -11.34
CA PHE A 267 3.86 -10.99 -11.11
C PHE A 267 2.94 -9.81 -11.29
N GLY A 268 1.87 -9.97 -12.06
CA GLY A 268 0.80 -8.98 -12.07
C GLY A 268 -0.57 -9.57 -12.29
N ASP A 269 -1.55 -8.77 -11.93
CA ASP A 269 -2.95 -9.11 -11.88
C ASP A 269 -3.70 -8.82 -13.18
N MET A 270 -3.09 -8.06 -14.09
CA MET A 270 -3.66 -7.70 -15.39
C MET A 270 -2.63 -7.63 -16.56
N PRO A 271 -1.72 -8.58 -16.79
CA PRO A 271 -0.94 -8.62 -18.02
C PRO A 271 -1.82 -8.96 -19.25
N ASP A 272 -1.64 -10.13 -19.83
CA ASP A 272 -2.47 -10.66 -20.93
C ASP A 272 -3.73 -11.39 -20.44
N TRP A 273 -3.73 -11.78 -19.16
CA TRP A 273 -4.89 -12.32 -18.47
C TRP A 273 -5.20 -11.45 -17.25
N ASN A 274 -6.49 -11.23 -16.99
CA ASN A 274 -6.96 -10.41 -15.87
C ASN A 274 -7.76 -11.24 -14.85
N PRO A 275 -7.10 -12.10 -14.03
CA PRO A 275 -7.80 -12.85 -13.01
C PRO A 275 -8.51 -11.95 -11.98
N ALA A 276 -7.99 -10.75 -11.71
CA ALA A 276 -8.63 -9.84 -10.76
C ALA A 276 -10.03 -9.39 -11.22
N GLU A 277 -10.23 -9.14 -12.52
CA GLU A 277 -11.53 -8.81 -13.08
C GLU A 277 -12.46 -10.04 -13.20
N ILE A 278 -11.90 -11.22 -13.50
CA ILE A 278 -12.69 -12.42 -13.77
C ILE A 278 -13.15 -13.13 -12.49
N ILE A 279 -12.24 -13.32 -11.53
CA ILE A 279 -12.52 -14.06 -10.28
C ILE A 279 -12.42 -13.19 -9.01
N GLY A 280 -12.03 -11.92 -9.14
CA GLY A 280 -11.83 -10.99 -8.03
C GLY A 280 -10.38 -10.95 -7.54
N THR A 281 -10.05 -9.91 -6.77
CA THR A 281 -8.71 -9.71 -6.16
C THR A 281 -8.45 -10.61 -4.94
N SER A 282 -9.50 -11.21 -4.37
CA SER A 282 -9.44 -12.19 -3.28
C SER A 282 -10.48 -13.31 -3.52
N PRO A 283 -10.27 -14.12 -4.58
CA PRO A 283 -11.24 -15.13 -5.01
C PRO A 283 -11.45 -16.20 -3.94
N ARG A 284 -12.65 -16.79 -3.93
CA ARG A 284 -12.92 -17.98 -3.12
C ARG A 284 -12.20 -19.20 -3.72
N PRO A 285 -11.89 -20.24 -2.93
CA PRO A 285 -11.16 -21.42 -3.41
C PRO A 285 -11.78 -22.06 -4.65
N LEU A 286 -13.11 -22.20 -4.71
CA LEU A 286 -13.80 -22.80 -5.86
C LEU A 286 -13.60 -21.99 -7.16
N ALA A 287 -13.74 -20.67 -7.10
CA ALA A 287 -13.54 -19.79 -8.26
C ALA A 287 -12.09 -19.88 -8.76
N THR A 288 -11.14 -19.88 -7.82
CA THR A 288 -9.71 -20.06 -8.11
C THR A 288 -9.46 -21.39 -8.82
N SER A 289 -9.91 -22.51 -8.24
CA SER A 289 -9.69 -23.84 -8.80
C SER A 289 -10.35 -24.02 -10.17
N MET A 290 -11.53 -23.43 -10.38
CA MET A 290 -12.21 -23.49 -11.68
C MET A 290 -11.45 -22.69 -12.73
N TYR A 291 -10.97 -21.48 -12.40
CA TYR A 291 -10.23 -20.66 -13.34
C TYR A 291 -8.87 -21.25 -13.69
N CYS A 292 -8.15 -21.80 -12.71
CA CYS A 292 -6.97 -22.65 -12.93
C CYS A 292 -7.26 -23.75 -13.95
N TYR A 293 -8.23 -24.61 -13.65
CA TYR A 293 -8.52 -25.76 -14.49
C TYR A 293 -8.98 -25.40 -15.91
N LEU A 294 -9.86 -24.41 -16.04
CA LEU A 294 -10.47 -24.03 -17.31
C LEU A 294 -9.56 -23.16 -18.19
N VAL A 295 -8.59 -22.47 -17.59
CA VAL A 295 -7.82 -21.42 -18.27
C VAL A 295 -6.32 -21.57 -18.03
N THR A 296 -5.85 -21.44 -16.78
CA THR A 296 -4.44 -21.08 -16.50
C THR A 296 -3.52 -22.27 -16.16
N ASP A 297 -4.04 -23.48 -15.97
CA ASP A 297 -3.22 -24.68 -15.69
C ASP A 297 -2.50 -25.20 -16.94
N TRP A 298 -3.21 -25.29 -18.07
CA TRP A 298 -2.65 -25.82 -19.32
C TRP A 298 -3.37 -25.31 -20.58
N VAL A 299 -4.65 -24.95 -20.48
CA VAL A 299 -5.47 -24.54 -21.64
C VAL A 299 -4.85 -23.33 -22.36
N TRP A 300 -4.37 -22.33 -21.62
CA TRP A 300 -3.68 -21.16 -22.16
C TRP A 300 -2.47 -21.53 -23.04
N ARG A 301 -1.60 -22.44 -22.57
CA ARG A 301 -0.39 -22.84 -23.30
C ARG A 301 -0.73 -23.72 -24.49
N ASP A 302 -1.66 -24.66 -24.33
CA ASP A 302 -2.08 -25.55 -25.42
C ASP A 302 -2.73 -24.75 -26.57
N ALA A 303 -3.56 -23.76 -26.23
CA ALA A 303 -4.14 -22.84 -27.21
C ALA A 303 -3.04 -22.09 -27.99
N ARG A 304 -2.05 -21.53 -27.29
CA ARG A 304 -0.92 -20.80 -27.92
C ARG A 304 -0.06 -21.72 -28.78
N VAL A 305 0.25 -22.93 -28.34
CA VAL A 305 0.99 -23.93 -29.12
C VAL A 305 0.25 -24.29 -30.40
N ARG A 306 -1.08 -24.49 -30.35
CA ARG A 306 -1.90 -24.75 -31.55
C ARG A 306 -1.89 -23.58 -32.53
N MET A 307 -1.66 -22.36 -32.06
CA MET A 307 -1.51 -21.16 -32.89
C MET A 307 -0.10 -20.99 -33.48
N GLY A 308 0.86 -21.83 -33.11
CA GLY A 308 2.24 -21.80 -33.60
C GLY A 308 3.22 -21.04 -32.71
N TYR A 309 2.80 -20.66 -31.50
CA TYR A 309 3.69 -20.11 -30.49
C TYR A 309 4.50 -21.21 -29.79
N ARG A 310 5.52 -20.78 -29.05
CA ARG A 310 6.42 -21.63 -28.28
C ARG A 310 5.67 -22.25 -27.10
N ASP A 311 5.94 -23.53 -26.87
CA ASP A 311 5.50 -24.24 -25.67
C ASP A 311 6.40 -23.87 -24.47
N PRO A 312 5.86 -23.28 -23.40
CA PRO A 312 6.60 -23.02 -22.17
C PRO A 312 6.76 -24.27 -21.27
N GLY A 313 6.23 -25.44 -21.68
CA GLY A 313 6.24 -26.67 -20.89
C GLY A 313 5.16 -26.68 -19.80
N ASP A 314 5.34 -27.48 -18.75
CA ASP A 314 4.37 -27.64 -17.65
C ASP A 314 4.36 -26.48 -16.65
N GLU A 315 4.68 -25.28 -17.11
CA GLU A 315 4.65 -24.07 -16.32
C GLU A 315 3.22 -23.63 -16.00
N GLU A 316 3.01 -23.23 -14.75
CA GLU A 316 1.75 -22.63 -14.28
C GLU A 316 1.74 -21.16 -14.69
N LEU A 317 0.65 -20.71 -15.34
CA LEU A 317 0.52 -19.31 -15.71
C LEU A 317 0.14 -18.44 -14.52
N MET A 318 -0.82 -18.90 -13.73
CA MET A 318 -1.35 -18.16 -12.59
C MET A 318 -0.86 -18.79 -11.28
N VAL A 319 -0.41 -17.95 -10.35
CA VAL A 319 -0.05 -18.34 -8.99
C VAL A 319 -0.88 -17.55 -7.99
N MET A 320 -1.09 -18.14 -6.80
CA MET A 320 -1.71 -17.45 -5.68
C MET A 320 -0.61 -16.96 -4.73
N ILE A 321 -0.54 -15.65 -4.52
CA ILE A 321 0.34 -15.04 -3.51
C ILE A 321 -0.55 -14.47 -2.40
N GLY A 322 -0.47 -15.07 -1.22
CA GLY A 322 -1.46 -14.85 -0.17
C GLY A 322 -2.85 -15.28 -0.65
N ARG A 323 -3.75 -14.32 -0.84
CA ARG A 323 -5.11 -14.57 -1.35
C ARG A 323 -5.36 -13.99 -2.74
N SER A 324 -4.35 -13.41 -3.36
CA SER A 324 -4.50 -12.69 -4.63
C SER A 324 -3.92 -13.49 -5.79
N PRO A 325 -4.66 -13.60 -6.91
CA PRO A 325 -4.18 -14.27 -8.09
C PRO A 325 -3.23 -13.36 -8.88
N TYR A 326 -2.13 -13.92 -9.35
CA TYR A 326 -1.17 -13.23 -10.20
C TYR A 326 -0.78 -14.10 -11.38
N ILE A 327 -0.53 -13.48 -12.50
CA ILE A 327 0.04 -14.10 -13.70
C ILE A 327 1.56 -13.97 -13.64
N ASP A 328 2.26 -15.07 -13.82
CA ASP A 328 3.72 -15.11 -14.01
C ASP A 328 4.03 -14.56 -15.41
N VAL A 329 4.46 -13.30 -15.46
CA VAL A 329 4.67 -12.57 -16.71
C VAL A 329 5.77 -13.23 -17.55
N ARG A 330 6.80 -13.85 -16.93
CA ARG A 330 7.81 -14.62 -17.67
C ARG A 330 7.18 -15.80 -18.41
N ASN A 331 6.24 -16.52 -17.77
CA ASN A 331 5.55 -17.65 -18.39
C ASN A 331 4.65 -17.20 -19.54
N SER A 332 3.89 -16.12 -19.32
CA SER A 332 3.10 -15.45 -20.36
C SER A 332 3.98 -15.06 -21.56
N PHE A 333 5.06 -14.34 -21.34
CA PHE A 333 5.97 -13.88 -22.39
C PHE A 333 6.63 -15.03 -23.16
N ASN A 334 7.03 -16.11 -22.49
CA ASN A 334 7.59 -17.27 -23.18
C ASN A 334 6.60 -17.91 -24.16
N SER A 335 5.31 -17.92 -23.81
CA SER A 335 4.26 -18.42 -24.68
C SER A 335 3.85 -17.46 -25.80
N PHE A 336 4.32 -16.21 -25.78
CA PHE A 336 4.13 -15.26 -26.89
C PHE A 336 5.25 -15.32 -27.93
N LEU A 337 6.36 -15.99 -27.64
CA LEU A 337 7.41 -16.20 -28.64
C LEU A 337 6.92 -17.18 -29.72
N PRO A 338 7.28 -17.00 -30.99
CA PRO A 338 6.98 -17.98 -32.03
C PRO A 338 7.81 -19.25 -31.84
N ALA A 339 7.25 -20.40 -32.23
CA ALA A 339 7.95 -21.67 -32.15
C ALA A 339 9.22 -21.73 -33.02
N GLY A 340 10.26 -22.41 -32.52
CA GLY A 340 11.52 -22.62 -33.24
C GLY A 340 12.46 -21.40 -33.26
N LEU A 341 12.24 -20.41 -32.41
CA LEU A 341 13.23 -19.37 -32.12
C LEU A 341 14.42 -19.96 -31.34
N SER A 342 15.64 -19.47 -31.57
CA SER A 342 16.81 -19.94 -30.83
C SER A 342 16.72 -19.61 -29.34
N VAL A 343 17.34 -20.45 -28.49
CA VAL A 343 17.36 -20.22 -27.04
C VAL A 343 17.98 -18.87 -26.69
N ASP A 344 19.08 -18.49 -27.37
CA ASP A 344 19.75 -17.18 -27.15
C ASP A 344 18.84 -15.99 -27.51
N SER A 345 18.15 -16.04 -28.65
CA SER A 345 17.23 -14.96 -29.04
C SER A 345 16.03 -14.86 -28.10
N ALA A 346 15.49 -16.00 -27.66
CA ALA A 346 14.42 -16.02 -26.68
C ALA A 346 14.87 -15.43 -25.33
N GLU A 347 16.04 -15.83 -24.83
CA GLU A 347 16.59 -15.31 -23.58
C GLU A 347 16.77 -13.79 -23.63
N ARG A 348 17.30 -13.26 -24.74
CA ARG A 348 17.49 -11.82 -24.94
C ARG A 348 16.17 -11.06 -24.96
N LEU A 349 15.18 -11.55 -25.72
CA LEU A 349 13.87 -10.91 -25.82
C LEU A 349 13.13 -10.92 -24.48
N ILE A 350 13.04 -12.07 -23.80
CA ILE A 350 12.31 -12.18 -22.54
C ILE A 350 12.92 -11.28 -21.47
N ASN A 351 14.26 -11.28 -21.33
CA ASN A 351 14.90 -10.37 -20.38
C ASN A 351 14.64 -8.91 -20.72
N ALA A 352 14.74 -8.51 -21.99
CA ALA A 352 14.46 -7.14 -22.41
C ALA A 352 13.00 -6.73 -22.17
N TRP A 353 12.04 -7.64 -22.37
CA TRP A 353 10.63 -7.40 -22.12
C TRP A 353 10.34 -7.24 -20.62
N ILE A 354 10.92 -8.09 -19.79
CA ILE A 354 10.81 -8.01 -18.33
C ILE A 354 11.46 -6.73 -17.81
N ASP A 355 12.66 -6.40 -18.28
CA ASP A 355 13.38 -5.18 -17.87
C ASP A 355 12.61 -3.91 -18.27
N ARG A 356 12.01 -3.89 -19.46
CA ARG A 356 11.15 -2.78 -19.87
C ARG A 356 9.91 -2.65 -18.99
N LEU A 357 9.26 -3.77 -18.63
CA LEU A 357 8.08 -3.74 -17.76
C LEU A 357 8.44 -3.32 -16.32
N ASP A 358 9.59 -3.75 -15.81
CA ASP A 358 10.13 -3.33 -14.50
C ASP A 358 10.38 -1.81 -14.44
N LEU A 359 10.90 -1.24 -15.53
CA LEU A 359 11.12 0.20 -15.67
C LEU A 359 9.83 1.01 -15.94
N HIS A 360 8.80 0.36 -16.47
CA HIS A 360 7.54 0.97 -16.88
C HIS A 360 6.33 0.17 -16.38
N PRO A 361 6.10 0.10 -15.06
CA PRO A 361 5.00 -0.69 -14.48
C PRO A 361 3.62 -0.20 -14.93
N GLU A 362 3.48 1.03 -15.42
CA GLU A 362 2.27 1.54 -16.05
C GLU A 362 1.88 0.84 -17.36
N LEU A 363 2.77 0.02 -17.93
CA LEU A 363 2.52 -0.77 -19.14
C LEU A 363 2.02 -2.19 -18.83
N HIS A 364 1.71 -2.49 -17.56
CA HIS A 364 1.32 -3.82 -17.14
C HIS A 364 0.05 -4.32 -17.83
N ASP A 365 -0.92 -3.46 -18.11
CA ASP A 365 -2.16 -3.76 -18.86
C ASP A 365 -1.99 -3.73 -20.39
N LYS A 366 -0.78 -3.42 -20.86
CA LYS A 366 -0.46 -3.18 -22.28
C LYS A 366 0.67 -4.06 -22.77
N VAL A 367 0.95 -5.16 -22.08
CA VAL A 367 2.11 -5.99 -22.40
C VAL A 367 2.10 -6.52 -23.84
N GLU A 368 0.93 -6.83 -24.40
CA GLU A 368 0.79 -7.33 -25.78
C GLU A 368 1.03 -6.25 -26.86
N PHE A 369 0.97 -4.98 -26.50
CA PHE A 369 1.08 -3.85 -27.43
C PHE A 369 2.39 -3.07 -27.23
N GLU A 370 2.73 -2.76 -25.98
CA GLU A 370 3.80 -1.84 -25.60
C GLU A 370 5.08 -2.57 -25.15
N ILE A 371 5.00 -3.86 -24.83
CA ILE A 371 6.15 -4.67 -24.42
C ILE A 371 6.50 -5.73 -25.47
N ALA A 372 5.69 -6.78 -25.60
CA ALA A 372 5.99 -7.96 -26.42
C ALA A 372 5.54 -7.78 -27.88
N GLN A 373 6.40 -8.10 -28.85
CA GLN A 373 5.98 -8.21 -30.26
C GLN A 373 5.49 -9.62 -30.55
N THR A 374 4.19 -9.87 -30.39
CA THR A 374 3.62 -11.23 -30.47
C THR A 374 3.23 -11.64 -31.90
N VAL A 375 3.10 -10.68 -32.81
CA VAL A 375 2.72 -10.89 -34.22
C VAL A 375 3.56 -10.01 -35.15
N HIS A 376 3.56 -10.31 -36.46
CA HIS A 376 4.14 -9.41 -37.45
C HIS A 376 3.09 -8.39 -37.93
N ASP A 377 3.32 -7.12 -37.67
CA ASP A 377 2.56 -6.00 -38.21
C ASP A 377 3.43 -5.09 -39.11
N PHE A 378 2.86 -3.99 -39.60
CA PHE A 378 3.59 -3.01 -40.42
C PHE A 378 4.55 -2.12 -39.62
N CYS A 379 4.47 -2.15 -38.29
CA CYS A 379 5.25 -1.33 -37.37
C CYS A 379 6.46 -2.07 -36.79
N PHE A 380 6.58 -3.39 -36.99
CA PHE A 380 7.60 -4.27 -36.41
C PHE A 380 9.01 -3.67 -36.45
N ASP A 381 9.48 -3.21 -37.63
CA ASP A 381 10.86 -2.72 -37.80
C ASP A 381 11.14 -1.44 -37.00
N ASN A 382 10.14 -0.59 -36.84
CA ASN A 382 10.25 0.65 -36.08
C ASN A 382 10.21 0.32 -34.58
N GLN A 383 9.21 -0.46 -34.18
CA GLN A 383 8.99 -0.83 -32.78
C GLN A 383 10.16 -1.61 -32.17
N ILE A 384 10.74 -2.59 -32.89
CA ILE A 384 11.87 -3.37 -32.35
C ILE A 384 13.13 -2.51 -32.21
N ARG A 385 13.33 -1.56 -33.12
CA ARG A 385 14.47 -0.63 -33.10
C ARG A 385 14.35 0.40 -31.98
N GLU A 386 13.14 0.91 -31.78
CA GLU A 386 12.85 1.91 -30.75
C GLU A 386 12.85 1.30 -29.35
N ARG A 387 12.15 0.17 -29.16
CA ARG A 387 11.97 -0.44 -27.83
C ARG A 387 13.16 -1.27 -27.38
N TYR A 388 13.83 -1.95 -28.31
CA TYR A 388 14.87 -2.96 -28.02
C TYR A 388 16.12 -2.79 -28.88
N PRO A 389 16.74 -1.59 -28.91
CA PRO A 389 17.97 -1.37 -29.66
C PRO A 389 19.06 -2.34 -29.17
N ASP A 390 19.79 -2.94 -30.11
CA ASP A 390 20.93 -3.84 -29.87
C ASP A 390 20.67 -5.10 -29.04
N VAL A 391 19.42 -5.38 -28.65
CA VAL A 391 19.06 -6.60 -27.90
C VAL A 391 19.32 -7.85 -28.75
N LEU A 392 18.94 -7.79 -30.03
CA LEU A 392 19.16 -8.83 -31.03
C LEU A 392 20.11 -8.34 -32.13
N THR A 393 20.94 -9.24 -32.64
CA THR A 393 21.72 -8.98 -33.86
C THR A 393 20.80 -8.85 -35.08
N SER A 394 21.27 -8.22 -36.17
CA SER A 394 20.48 -8.08 -37.40
C SER A 394 19.99 -9.42 -37.96
N GLN A 395 20.81 -10.47 -37.85
CA GLN A 395 20.43 -11.83 -38.25
C GLN A 395 19.31 -12.39 -37.36
N GLN A 396 19.40 -12.20 -36.05
CA GLN A 396 18.37 -12.64 -35.10
C GLN A 396 17.06 -11.87 -35.28
N VAL A 397 17.12 -10.56 -35.54
CA VAL A 397 15.94 -9.75 -35.88
C VAL A 397 15.27 -10.30 -37.13
N SER A 398 16.04 -10.59 -38.19
CA SER A 398 15.52 -11.17 -39.42
C SER A 398 14.83 -12.51 -39.19
N THR A 399 15.47 -13.41 -38.42
CA THR A 399 14.88 -14.70 -38.04
C THR A 399 13.61 -14.54 -37.21
N TYR A 400 13.61 -13.64 -36.22
CA TYR A 400 12.45 -13.39 -35.38
C TYR A 400 11.27 -12.87 -36.21
N LYS A 401 11.53 -11.88 -37.07
CA LYS A 401 10.55 -11.32 -38.00
C LYS A 401 9.93 -12.38 -38.91
N GLU A 402 10.74 -13.24 -39.51
CA GLU A 402 10.24 -14.28 -40.40
C GLU A 402 9.39 -15.32 -39.66
N LYS A 403 9.77 -15.68 -38.43
CA LYS A 403 8.96 -16.57 -37.58
C LYS A 403 7.60 -15.95 -37.24
N LEU A 404 7.55 -14.67 -36.87
CA LEU A 404 6.29 -13.97 -36.65
C LEU A 404 5.46 -13.85 -37.94
N ARG A 405 6.09 -13.61 -39.09
CA ARG A 405 5.38 -13.60 -40.40
C ARG A 405 4.72 -14.94 -40.70
N GLN A 406 5.40 -16.05 -40.43
CA GLN A 406 4.85 -17.40 -40.62
C GLN A 406 3.65 -17.63 -39.70
N LEU A 407 3.74 -17.19 -38.44
CA LEU A 407 2.65 -17.25 -37.48
C LEU A 407 1.46 -16.42 -37.98
N THR A 408 1.67 -15.15 -38.31
CA THR A 408 0.61 -14.26 -38.82
C THR A 408 -0.04 -14.80 -40.10
N ARG A 409 0.74 -15.35 -41.04
CA ARG A 409 0.20 -16.00 -42.24
C ARG A 409 -0.67 -17.21 -41.91
N SER A 410 -0.25 -18.03 -40.95
CA SER A 410 -1.02 -19.21 -40.51
C SER A 410 -2.33 -18.82 -39.83
N SER A 411 -2.35 -17.68 -39.14
CA SER A 411 -3.57 -17.12 -38.53
C SER A 411 -4.54 -16.52 -39.52
N LEU A 412 -4.04 -16.02 -40.66
CA LEU A 412 -4.85 -15.46 -41.74
C LEU A 412 -5.20 -16.48 -42.83
N ASP A 413 -4.71 -17.72 -42.73
CA ASP A 413 -5.05 -18.79 -43.65
C ASP A 413 -6.50 -19.23 -43.43
N MET A 414 -7.34 -19.00 -44.44
CA MET A 414 -8.76 -19.38 -44.44
C MET A 414 -8.98 -20.85 -44.85
N SER A 415 -7.91 -21.59 -45.18
CA SER A 415 -7.99 -23.02 -45.43
C SER A 415 -8.20 -23.81 -44.13
N ASN A 416 -8.57 -25.09 -44.25
CA ASN A 416 -8.68 -26.00 -43.10
C ASN A 416 -7.35 -26.21 -42.33
N ALA A 417 -6.22 -25.82 -42.92
CA ALA A 417 -4.92 -25.89 -42.25
C ALA A 417 -4.67 -24.69 -41.32
N GLY A 418 -5.33 -23.55 -41.57
CA GLY A 418 -5.18 -22.31 -40.82
C GLY A 418 -5.72 -22.39 -39.39
N THR A 419 -5.18 -21.56 -38.50
CA THR A 419 -5.51 -21.60 -37.06
C THR A 419 -6.90 -21.03 -36.79
N LEU A 420 -7.33 -20.00 -37.53
CA LEU A 420 -8.67 -19.41 -37.43
C LEU A 420 -9.76 -20.41 -37.79
N GLN A 421 -9.63 -21.10 -38.92
CA GLN A 421 -10.64 -22.09 -39.36
C GLN A 421 -10.76 -23.26 -38.36
N LYS A 422 -9.64 -23.70 -37.78
CA LYS A 422 -9.64 -24.70 -36.70
C LYS A 422 -10.38 -24.22 -35.45
N ALA A 423 -10.16 -22.97 -35.04
CA ALA A 423 -10.86 -22.38 -33.91
C ALA A 423 -12.37 -22.27 -34.16
N LEU A 424 -12.78 -21.81 -35.35
CA LEU A 424 -14.20 -21.74 -35.75
C LEU A 424 -14.85 -23.13 -35.79
N SER A 425 -14.14 -24.15 -36.26
CA SER A 425 -14.64 -25.54 -36.22
C SER A 425 -14.84 -26.03 -34.79
N ALA A 426 -13.89 -25.75 -33.89
CA ALA A 426 -14.02 -26.13 -32.48
C ALA A 426 -15.21 -25.42 -31.80
N ILE A 427 -15.44 -24.14 -32.12
CA ILE A 427 -16.63 -23.41 -31.65
C ILE A 427 -17.91 -24.07 -32.16
N ALA A 428 -17.98 -24.37 -33.46
CA ALA A 428 -19.14 -25.04 -34.05
C ALA A 428 -19.39 -26.43 -33.45
N ASP A 429 -18.34 -27.15 -33.02
CA ASP A 429 -18.48 -28.43 -32.32
C ASP A 429 -18.98 -28.23 -30.88
N LEU A 430 -18.51 -27.20 -30.18
CA LEU A 430 -19.01 -26.84 -28.85
C LEU A 430 -20.49 -26.44 -28.89
N GLU A 431 -20.95 -25.74 -29.93
CA GLU A 431 -22.37 -25.38 -30.12
C GLU A 431 -23.27 -26.62 -30.32
N LYS A 432 -22.73 -27.70 -30.89
CA LYS A 432 -23.45 -28.99 -31.05
C LYS A 432 -23.53 -29.76 -29.74
N ILE A 433 -22.61 -29.53 -28.81
CA ILE A 433 -22.72 -30.04 -27.45
C ILE A 433 -23.84 -29.27 -26.77
N LYS A 434 -25.09 -29.69 -27.02
CA LYS A 434 -26.22 -29.28 -26.19
C LYS A 434 -25.85 -29.64 -24.76
N LEU A 435 -25.56 -28.62 -23.96
CA LEU A 435 -25.67 -28.75 -22.51
C LEU A 435 -27.10 -29.21 -22.26
N ASN A 436 -27.29 -30.49 -21.95
CA ASN A 436 -28.48 -30.91 -21.24
C ASN A 436 -28.39 -30.15 -19.91
N VAL A 437 -28.94 -28.95 -19.89
CA VAL A 437 -29.08 -28.13 -18.69
C VAL A 437 -29.93 -28.99 -17.77
N ILE A 438 -29.27 -29.70 -16.86
CA ILE A 438 -29.93 -30.25 -15.70
C ILE A 438 -30.40 -29.00 -14.96
N HIS A 439 -31.70 -28.70 -15.05
CA HIS A 439 -32.34 -27.73 -14.19
C HIS A 439 -32.11 -28.18 -12.75
N PHE A 440 -31.06 -27.66 -12.11
CA PHE A 440 -30.86 -27.79 -10.67
C PHE A 440 -31.94 -26.93 -9.99
N GLN A 441 -33.11 -27.54 -9.78
CA GLN A 441 -34.09 -27.03 -8.82
C GLN A 441 -33.66 -27.45 -7.42
N GLY A 442 -33.38 -26.46 -6.57
CA GLY A 442 -32.98 -26.62 -5.18
C GLY A 442 -31.49 -26.32 -5.00
N TRP A 443 -31.06 -25.38 -4.18
CA TRP A 443 -31.54 -25.10 -2.83
C TRP A 443 -31.72 -23.58 -2.59
N ILE A 444 -32.95 -23.15 -2.38
CA ILE A 444 -33.23 -21.99 -1.52
C ILE A 444 -33.48 -22.59 -0.14
N ARG A 445 -32.57 -22.36 0.82
CA ARG A 445 -32.82 -22.62 2.24
C ARG A 445 -33.15 -21.31 2.92
N ASN A 446 -34.24 -21.36 3.70
CA ASN A 446 -34.60 -20.42 4.76
C ASN A 446 -33.44 -20.16 5.73
#